data_AF-A0AAE1I372-F1
#
_entry.id   AF-A0AAE1I372-F1
#
_cell.length_a   1.000
_cell.length_b   1.000
_cell.length_c   1.000
_cell.angle_alpha   90.00
_cell.angle_beta   90.00
_cell.angle_gamma   90.00
#
_symmetry.space_group_name_H-M   'P 1'
#
loop_
_entity.id
_entity.type
_entity.pdbx_description
1 polymer ?
#
loop_
_entity_poly.entity_id
_entity_poly.type
_entity_poly.pdbx_seq_one_letter_code
_entity_poly.pdbx_strand_id
1 'polypeptide(L)'
;MASLWLGVDKPKSNEYLRPFVGKCLELATVGVDYSVRGNKRNIKFRAVMCIADSVARPAIRNSTLFSGKFGCGICLHPGEWTVKGKGGMMSYSPYHEEQWTGDNNSVWYARRTHAQTMIDAEEAETEALFSLELLANQSSPMPWFDTINCLDADAMHIIMNIGKTFCKNEGKPFNISDKMNQVYTRLKSFHPINRQV
;
A
#
# COMPACT_ATOMS: atom_id res chain seq x y z
N MET A 1 -17.52 -1.30 1.65
CA MET A 1 -18.58 -0.93 0.70
C MET A 1 -18.74 -2.08 -0.27
N ALA A 2 -19.96 -2.48 -0.59
CA ALA A 2 -20.23 -3.49 -1.62
C ALA A 2 -20.97 -2.77 -2.75
N SER A 3 -20.40 -2.76 -3.94
CA SER A 3 -21.04 -2.25 -5.16
C SER A 3 -21.29 -3.42 -6.10
N LEU A 4 -22.47 -3.41 -6.72
CA LEU A 4 -22.82 -4.33 -7.79
C LEU A 4 -22.69 -3.57 -9.10
N TRP A 5 -21.87 -4.08 -10.02
CA TRP A 5 -21.75 -3.53 -11.34
C TRP A 5 -22.60 -4.35 -12.32
N LEU A 6 -23.43 -3.66 -13.09
CA LEU A 6 -24.33 -4.23 -14.10
C LEU A 6 -24.02 -3.54 -15.43
N GLY A 7 -23.29 -4.22 -16.31
CA GLY A 7 -22.88 -3.69 -17.63
C GLY A 7 -22.01 -4.68 -18.40
N VAL A 8 -21.47 -4.24 -19.54
CA VAL A 8 -20.50 -5.03 -20.35
C VAL A 8 -19.06 -4.61 -20.03
N ASP A 9 -18.81 -3.32 -19.82
CA ASP A 9 -17.49 -2.77 -19.51
C ASP A 9 -17.32 -2.31 -18.06
N LYS A 10 -16.16 -2.63 -17.48
CA LYS A 10 -15.78 -2.22 -16.12
C LYS A 10 -16.00 -0.71 -15.94
N PRO A 11 -16.68 -0.27 -14.86
CA PRO A 11 -16.96 1.13 -14.67
C PRO A 11 -15.65 1.87 -14.40
N LYS A 12 -15.59 3.13 -14.84
CA LYS A 12 -14.44 3.99 -14.54
C LYS A 12 -14.36 4.14 -13.02
N SER A 13 -13.25 3.71 -12.42
CA SER A 13 -13.07 3.67 -10.98
C SER A 13 -13.27 5.04 -10.30
N ASN A 14 -13.02 6.13 -11.03
CA ASN A 14 -13.13 7.49 -10.53
C ASN A 14 -14.58 7.95 -10.31
N GLU A 15 -15.52 7.42 -11.09
CA GLU A 15 -16.95 7.74 -10.92
C GLU A 15 -17.46 7.31 -9.54
N TYR A 16 -16.85 6.27 -8.97
CA TYR A 16 -17.16 5.79 -7.63
C TYR A 16 -16.29 6.42 -6.55
N LEU A 17 -14.98 6.53 -6.79
CA LEU A 17 -14.05 6.90 -5.73
C LEU A 17 -14.01 8.40 -5.46
N ARG A 18 -14.28 9.26 -6.45
CA ARG A 18 -14.41 10.71 -6.27
C ARG A 18 -15.52 11.09 -5.27
N PRO A 19 -16.78 10.67 -5.43
CA PRO A 19 -17.83 11.01 -4.47
C PRO A 19 -17.58 10.42 -3.08
N PHE A 20 -16.95 9.23 -2.99
CA PHE A 20 -16.55 8.64 -1.72
C PHE A 20 -15.53 9.52 -0.97
N VAL A 21 -14.45 9.93 -1.63
CA VAL A 21 -13.41 10.79 -1.02
C VAL A 21 -14.02 12.15 -0.62
N GLY A 22 -14.87 12.72 -1.46
CA GLY A 22 -15.60 13.95 -1.14
C GLY A 22 -16.44 13.82 0.15
N LYS A 23 -17.15 12.70 0.31
CA LYS A 23 -17.92 12.45 1.54
C LYS A 23 -17.03 12.20 2.76
N CYS A 24 -15.89 11.54 2.60
CA CYS A 24 -14.91 11.39 3.67
C CYS A 24 -14.38 12.74 4.15
N LEU A 25 -14.11 13.67 3.23
CA LEU A 25 -13.68 15.03 3.56
C LEU A 25 -14.78 15.81 4.30
N GLU A 26 -16.02 15.75 3.81
CA GLU A 26 -17.17 16.37 4.47
C GLU A 26 -17.35 15.85 5.90
N LEU A 27 -17.33 14.52 6.09
CA LEU A 27 -17.45 13.90 7.41
C LEU A 27 -16.27 14.20 8.34
N ALA A 28 -15.09 14.50 7.79
CA ALA A 28 -13.92 14.86 8.57
C ALA A 28 -13.90 16.33 8.99
N THR A 29 -14.52 17.21 8.20
CA THR A 29 -14.55 18.66 8.42
C THR A 29 -15.81 19.07 9.17
N VAL A 30 -16.98 18.68 8.67
CA VAL A 30 -18.30 19.00 9.20
C VAL A 30 -18.72 18.01 10.30
N GLY A 31 -18.51 16.72 10.06
CA GLY A 31 -18.96 15.66 10.97
C GLY A 31 -20.46 15.35 10.87
N VAL A 32 -20.96 14.59 11.85
CA VAL A 32 -22.37 14.19 11.98
C VAL A 32 -22.86 14.58 13.37
N ASP A 33 -23.92 15.37 13.42
CA ASP A 33 -24.59 15.72 14.65
C ASP A 33 -25.50 14.57 15.12
N TYR A 34 -25.43 14.27 16.41
CA TYR A 34 -26.28 13.27 17.05
C TYR A 34 -26.59 13.70 18.49
N SER A 35 -27.65 13.16 19.07
CA SER A 35 -28.06 13.43 20.45
C SER A 35 -28.08 12.15 21.26
N VAL A 36 -27.42 12.16 22.42
CA VAL A 36 -27.47 11.06 23.39
C VAL A 36 -27.95 11.62 24.72
N ARG A 37 -29.11 11.13 25.18
CA ARG A 37 -29.74 11.58 26.43
C ARG A 37 -29.93 13.10 26.51
N GLY A 38 -30.36 13.71 25.40
CA GLY A 38 -30.60 15.15 25.30
C GLY A 38 -29.34 16.00 25.04
N ASN A 39 -28.14 15.43 25.10
CA ASN A 39 -26.91 16.16 24.81
C ASN A 39 -26.55 16.07 23.32
N LYS A 40 -26.56 17.21 22.62
CA LYS A 40 -26.06 17.31 21.25
C LYS A 40 -24.54 17.14 21.22
N ARG A 41 -24.07 16.33 20.29
CA ARG A 41 -22.65 16.05 20.05
C ARG A 41 -22.41 15.99 18.55
N ASN A 42 -21.19 16.26 18.12
CA ASN A 42 -20.73 16.14 16.74
C ASN A 42 -19.61 15.08 16.68
N ILE A 43 -19.74 14.09 15.79
CA ILE A 43 -18.66 13.11 15.52
C ILE A 43 -18.05 13.41 14.17
N LYS A 44 -16.72 13.48 14.12
CA LYS A 44 -15.96 13.60 12.88
C LYS A 44 -15.31 12.27 12.53
N PHE A 45 -15.32 11.92 11.25
CA PHE A 45 -14.77 10.67 10.74
C PHE A 45 -13.52 10.94 9.93
N ARG A 46 -12.45 10.16 10.15
CA ARG A 46 -11.22 10.25 9.36
C ARG A 46 -10.85 8.88 8.84
N ALA A 47 -10.65 8.77 7.53
CA ALA A 47 -10.05 7.58 6.94
C ALA A 47 -8.55 7.55 7.28
N VAL A 48 -8.11 6.47 7.93
CA VAL A 48 -6.71 6.31 8.40
C VAL A 48 -5.93 5.25 7.62
N MET A 49 -6.63 4.39 6.87
CA MET A 49 -6.04 3.28 6.13
C MET A 49 -6.91 2.95 4.91
N CYS A 50 -6.29 2.55 3.81
CA CYS A 50 -6.94 2.01 2.63
C CYS A 50 -6.33 0.64 2.32
N ILE A 51 -7.16 -0.40 2.31
CA ILE A 51 -6.75 -1.74 1.89
C ILE A 51 -7.18 -1.89 0.43
N ALA A 52 -6.20 -2.02 -0.44
CA ALA A 52 -6.41 -2.22 -1.87
C ALA A 52 -5.50 -3.33 -2.39
N ASP A 53 -5.98 -4.06 -3.39
CA ASP A 53 -5.19 -5.09 -4.07
C ASP A 53 -3.97 -4.47 -4.77
N SER A 54 -2.94 -5.28 -4.99
CA SER A 54 -1.67 -4.84 -5.59
C SER A 54 -1.83 -4.17 -6.96
N VAL A 55 -2.84 -4.56 -7.75
CA VAL A 55 -3.17 -3.94 -9.04
C VAL A 55 -3.83 -2.57 -8.91
N ALA A 56 -4.50 -2.29 -7.80
CA ALA A 56 -5.26 -1.06 -7.56
C ALA A 56 -4.43 0.02 -6.86
N ARG A 57 -3.45 -0.35 -6.03
CA ARG A 57 -2.57 0.63 -5.34
C ARG A 57 -1.85 1.60 -6.26
N PRO A 58 -1.28 1.15 -7.41
CA PRO A 58 -0.58 2.06 -8.31
C PRO A 58 -1.51 3.11 -8.91
N ALA A 59 -2.75 2.73 -9.22
CA ALA A 59 -3.80 3.65 -9.67
C ALA A 59 -4.18 4.65 -8.57
N ILE A 60 -4.30 4.18 -7.33
CA ILE A 60 -4.59 5.04 -6.17
C ILE A 60 -3.43 6.01 -5.91
N ARG A 61 -2.18 5.59 -6.09
CA ARG A 61 -0.98 6.39 -5.81
C ARG A 61 -0.47 7.23 -6.99
N ASN A 62 -0.97 6.99 -8.19
CA ASN A 62 -0.34 7.42 -9.44
C ASN A 62 1.13 6.99 -9.54
N SER A 63 1.38 5.70 -9.36
CA SER A 63 2.72 5.11 -9.45
C SER A 63 2.75 3.98 -10.48
N THR A 64 3.96 3.50 -10.81
CA THR A 64 4.11 2.31 -11.64
C THR A 64 3.48 1.09 -11.00
N LEU A 65 2.94 0.19 -11.83
CA LEU A 65 2.46 -1.11 -11.39
C LEU A 65 3.53 -1.88 -10.59
N PHE A 66 3.10 -2.77 -9.70
CA PHE A 66 4.02 -3.62 -8.91
C PHE A 66 4.96 -4.49 -9.77
N SER A 67 4.60 -4.71 -11.04
CA SER A 67 5.42 -5.42 -12.03
C SER A 67 6.40 -4.52 -12.78
N GLY A 68 6.39 -3.20 -12.56
CA GLY A 68 7.31 -2.25 -13.16
C GLY A 68 8.64 -2.17 -12.42
N LYS A 69 9.68 -1.63 -13.08
CA LYS A 69 11.05 -1.54 -12.53
C LYS A 69 11.08 -0.91 -11.13
N PHE A 70 10.29 0.13 -10.88
CA PHE A 70 10.18 0.79 -9.56
C PHE A 70 8.82 0.55 -8.88
N GLY A 71 8.24 -0.64 -9.10
CA GLY A 71 6.90 -1.02 -8.63
C GLY A 71 6.71 -1.13 -7.10
N CYS A 72 7.78 -1.02 -6.30
CA CYS A 72 7.64 -1.02 -4.84
C CYS A 72 6.89 0.23 -4.37
N GLY A 73 5.88 0.03 -3.53
CA GLY A 73 5.06 1.11 -2.98
C GLY A 73 5.72 1.93 -1.86
N ILE A 74 6.82 1.43 -1.30
CA ILE A 74 7.46 2.00 -0.10
C ILE A 74 8.82 2.63 -0.42
N CYS A 75 9.54 2.14 -1.42
CA CYS A 75 10.88 2.63 -1.79
C CYS A 75 11.10 2.64 -3.30
N LEU A 76 12.17 3.30 -3.73
CA LEU A 76 12.61 3.42 -5.13
C LEU A 76 13.57 2.29 -5.53
N HIS A 77 13.41 1.09 -4.98
CA HIS A 77 14.22 -0.07 -5.32
C HIS A 77 13.92 -0.50 -6.77
N PRO A 78 14.92 -0.51 -7.68
CA PRO A 78 14.79 -1.11 -9.00
C PRO A 78 14.69 -2.63 -8.89
N GLY A 79 13.52 -3.19 -9.16
CA GLY A 79 13.35 -4.63 -9.27
C GLY A 79 14.02 -5.20 -10.52
N GLU A 80 14.32 -6.48 -10.47
CA GLU A 80 14.84 -7.27 -11.57
C GLU A 80 13.78 -8.27 -12.05
N TRP A 81 13.64 -8.39 -13.37
CA TRP A 81 12.74 -9.38 -13.93
C TRP A 81 13.34 -10.77 -13.78
N THR A 82 12.63 -11.65 -13.08
CA THR A 82 13.04 -13.03 -12.84
C THR A 82 12.03 -13.99 -13.44
N VAL A 83 12.51 -15.03 -14.10
CA VAL A 83 11.64 -16.09 -14.65
C VAL A 83 11.30 -17.06 -13.52
N LYS A 84 10.00 -17.30 -13.30
CA LYS A 84 9.49 -18.23 -12.28
C LYS A 84 8.41 -19.12 -12.88
N GLY A 85 8.79 -20.35 -13.21
CA GLY A 85 7.90 -21.32 -13.88
C GLY A 85 7.55 -20.88 -15.30
N LYS A 86 6.25 -20.88 -15.64
CA LYS A 86 5.75 -20.46 -16.96
C LYS A 86 5.57 -18.93 -17.13
N GLY A 87 5.90 -18.14 -16.11
CA GLY A 87 5.77 -16.69 -16.12
C GLY A 87 7.03 -16.00 -15.59
N GLY A 88 7.04 -14.67 -15.62
CA GLY A 88 8.05 -13.86 -14.97
C GLY A 88 7.45 -12.98 -13.88
N MET A 89 8.31 -12.51 -12.98
CA MET A 89 7.95 -11.67 -11.86
C MET A 89 9.05 -10.64 -11.62
N MET A 90 8.65 -9.41 -11.27
CA MET A 90 9.56 -8.42 -10.75
C MET A 90 9.99 -8.82 -9.33
N SER A 91 11.28 -9.11 -9.15
CA SER A 91 11.87 -9.50 -7.87
C SER A 91 12.71 -8.35 -7.32
N TYR A 92 12.62 -8.11 -6.01
CA TYR A 92 13.41 -7.11 -5.31
C TYR A 92 14.43 -7.86 -4.44
N SER A 93 15.69 -7.87 -4.86
CA SER A 93 16.74 -8.59 -4.14
C SER A 93 17.14 -7.81 -2.87
N PRO A 94 17.06 -8.41 -1.67
CA PRO A 94 17.63 -7.77 -0.48
C PRO A 94 19.17 -7.76 -0.52
N TYR A 95 19.77 -8.51 -1.44
CA TYR A 95 21.21 -8.61 -1.64
C TYR A 95 21.62 -7.76 -2.84
N HIS A 96 22.19 -6.60 -2.56
CA HIS A 96 23.20 -6.00 -3.42
C HIS A 96 24.55 -6.27 -2.76
N GLU A 97 25.41 -7.03 -3.45
CA GLU A 97 26.71 -7.50 -2.91
C GLU A 97 27.60 -6.35 -2.39
N GLU A 98 27.37 -5.12 -2.85
CA GLU A 98 28.16 -3.94 -2.48
C GLU A 98 27.61 -3.13 -1.28
N GLN A 99 26.41 -3.43 -0.75
CA GLN A 99 25.70 -2.47 0.13
C GLN A 99 25.05 -3.07 1.40
N TRP A 100 25.13 -4.39 1.59
CA TRP A 100 24.63 -5.04 2.81
C TRP A 100 25.75 -5.17 3.85
N THR A 101 25.77 -4.26 4.82
CA THR A 101 26.78 -4.20 5.90
C THR A 101 26.43 -5.06 7.12
N GLY A 102 25.27 -5.74 7.13
CA GLY A 102 24.83 -6.59 8.24
C GLY A 102 24.44 -5.85 9.53
N ASP A 103 24.43 -4.51 9.51
CA ASP A 103 24.01 -3.62 10.59
C ASP A 103 22.76 -2.80 10.19
N ASN A 104 22.26 -1.95 11.09
CA ASN A 104 21.15 -1.02 10.81
C ASN A 104 21.53 0.09 9.80
N ASN A 105 22.74 0.06 9.24
CA ASN A 105 23.34 1.07 8.39
C ASN A 105 23.41 0.63 6.91
N SER A 106 22.85 -0.54 6.57
CA SER A 106 22.68 -0.98 5.18
C SER A 106 21.99 0.11 4.35
N VAL A 107 22.55 0.45 3.20
CA VAL A 107 22.01 1.50 2.31
C VAL A 107 20.67 1.02 1.77
N TRP A 108 19.58 1.47 2.38
CA TRP A 108 18.24 1.25 1.86
C TRP A 108 18.00 2.20 0.68
N TYR A 109 17.47 1.68 -0.44
CA TYR A 109 16.96 2.53 -1.50
C TYR A 109 16.06 3.63 -0.92
N ALA A 110 16.17 4.84 -1.49
CA ALA A 110 15.43 5.99 -1.04
C ALA A 110 13.95 5.64 -0.85
N ARG A 111 13.42 5.93 0.36
CA ARG A 111 12.02 5.70 0.67
C ARG A 111 11.16 6.69 -0.08
N ARG A 112 10.01 6.22 -0.56
CA ARG A 112 8.97 7.12 -1.07
C ARG A 112 8.42 7.93 0.09
N THR A 113 8.15 9.20 -0.16
CA THR A 113 7.46 10.07 0.80
C THR A 113 6.12 10.48 0.20
N HIS A 114 5.14 10.74 1.05
CA HIS A 114 3.86 11.28 0.62
C HIS A 114 4.05 12.56 -0.20
N ALA A 115 4.82 13.51 0.32
CA ALA A 115 5.07 14.80 -0.33
C ALA A 115 5.65 14.65 -1.74
N GLN A 116 6.72 13.85 -1.91
CA GLN A 116 7.32 13.66 -3.24
C GLN A 116 6.35 12.94 -4.19
N THR A 117 5.61 11.95 -3.67
CA THR A 117 4.63 11.21 -4.49
C THR A 117 3.52 12.14 -4.99
N MET A 118 3.12 13.14 -4.22
CA MET A 118 2.14 14.14 -4.65
C MET A 118 2.71 15.08 -5.72
N ILE A 119 3.99 15.47 -5.61
CA ILE A 119 4.68 16.29 -6.62
C ILE A 119 4.81 15.51 -7.94
N ASP A 120 5.34 14.28 -7.88
CA ASP A 120 5.50 13.41 -9.05
C ASP A 120 4.14 13.17 -9.75
N ALA A 121 3.08 13.07 -8.96
CA ALA A 121 1.73 12.89 -9.44
C ALA A 121 1.19 14.11 -10.19
N GLU A 122 1.43 15.32 -9.66
CA GLU A 122 1.07 16.59 -10.29
C GLU A 122 1.84 16.79 -11.60
N GLU A 123 3.15 16.51 -11.60
CA GLU A 123 4.00 16.59 -12.79
C GLU A 123 3.51 15.63 -13.90
N ALA A 124 3.23 14.37 -13.57
CA ALA A 124 2.75 13.38 -14.53
C ALA A 124 1.43 13.79 -15.22
N GLU A 125 0.57 14.55 -14.54
CA GLU A 125 -0.68 15.08 -15.11
C GLU A 125 -0.42 16.20 -16.11
N THR A 126 0.54 17.09 -15.82
CA THR A 126 0.94 18.15 -16.75
C THR A 126 1.53 17.61 -18.04
N GLU A 127 2.22 16.47 -17.98
CA GLU A 127 2.83 15.80 -19.13
C GLU A 127 1.88 14.85 -19.88
N ALA A 128 0.61 14.73 -19.46
CA ALA A 128 -0.38 13.78 -20.00
C ALA A 128 0.08 12.30 -19.98
N LEU A 129 1.05 11.97 -19.13
CA LEU A 129 1.56 10.62 -18.93
C LEU A 129 0.62 9.86 -18.00
N PHE A 130 -0.45 9.30 -18.58
CA PHE A 130 -1.23 8.18 -18.02
C PHE A 130 -1.74 8.39 -16.56
N SER A 131 -2.70 9.29 -16.36
CA SER A 131 -3.35 9.47 -15.06
C SER A 131 -4.44 8.41 -14.83
N LEU A 132 -4.14 7.38 -14.04
CA LEU A 132 -5.19 6.67 -13.28
C LEU A 132 -5.62 7.62 -12.14
N GLU A 133 -6.45 8.57 -12.55
CA GLU A 133 -7.15 9.72 -11.96
C GLU A 133 -7.68 9.69 -10.50
N LEU A 134 -7.16 8.87 -9.60
CA LEU A 134 -7.98 8.49 -8.44
C LEU A 134 -7.68 9.21 -7.13
N LEU A 135 -6.42 9.49 -6.79
CA LEU A 135 -6.06 10.37 -5.65
C LEU A 135 -4.92 11.36 -5.92
N ALA A 136 -4.21 11.24 -7.06
CA ALA A 136 -3.15 12.16 -7.47
C ALA A 136 -3.68 13.55 -7.89
N ASN A 137 -4.70 13.53 -8.76
CA ASN A 137 -5.43 14.70 -9.24
C ASN A 137 -6.16 15.48 -8.12
N GLN A 138 -6.20 14.91 -6.92
CA GLN A 138 -6.66 15.57 -5.71
C GLN A 138 -5.69 15.26 -4.58
N SER A 139 -4.43 15.61 -4.74
CA SER A 139 -3.45 15.53 -3.65
C SER A 139 -3.65 16.63 -2.61
N SER A 140 -4.84 16.74 -2.02
CA SER A 140 -5.11 17.61 -0.86
C SER A 140 -6.44 17.40 -0.07
N PRO A 141 -7.40 16.50 -0.36
CA PRO A 141 -8.66 16.53 0.36
C PRO A 141 -8.48 15.99 1.78
N MET A 142 -7.58 15.03 2.02
CA MET A 142 -7.38 14.45 3.34
C MET A 142 -5.95 14.68 3.85
N PRO A 143 -5.65 15.84 4.46
CA PRO A 143 -4.31 16.16 4.97
C PRO A 143 -3.77 15.18 6.03
N TRP A 144 -4.61 14.29 6.56
CA TRP A 144 -4.22 13.24 7.51
C TRP A 144 -3.97 11.87 6.86
N PHE A 145 -4.14 11.71 5.54
CA PHE A 145 -3.97 10.43 4.86
C PHE A 145 -2.64 10.39 4.11
N ASP A 146 -1.68 9.64 4.63
CA ASP A 146 -0.37 9.43 4.00
C ASP A 146 -0.46 8.30 2.96
N THR A 147 -0.38 8.64 1.68
CA THR A 147 -0.50 7.68 0.57
C THR A 147 0.56 6.58 0.54
N ILE A 148 1.69 6.75 1.24
CA ILE A 148 2.71 5.71 1.38
C ILE A 148 2.36 4.81 2.56
N ASN A 149 2.15 5.38 3.74
CA ASN A 149 1.99 4.62 4.97
C ASN A 149 0.57 4.07 5.18
N CYS A 150 -0.46 4.71 4.64
CA CYS A 150 -1.86 4.33 4.83
C CYS A 150 -2.39 3.35 3.78
N LEU A 151 -1.69 3.17 2.64
CA LEU A 151 -2.14 2.32 1.52
C LEU A 151 -1.45 0.94 1.47
N ASP A 152 -0.19 0.87 1.90
CA ASP A 152 0.60 -0.38 1.88
C ASP A 152 0.56 -1.15 3.21
N ALA A 153 -0.44 -0.89 4.05
CA ALA A 153 -0.73 -1.69 5.25
C ALA A 153 -1.32 -3.06 4.85
N ASP A 154 -0.52 -3.86 4.16
CA ASP A 154 -0.88 -5.17 3.65
C ASP A 154 -0.07 -6.27 4.34
N ALA A 155 -0.28 -6.37 5.66
CA ALA A 155 0.28 -7.45 6.44
C ALA A 155 -0.14 -8.83 5.88
N MET A 156 -1.32 -8.94 5.24
CA MET A 156 -1.86 -10.21 4.77
C MET A 156 -1.18 -10.72 3.48
N HIS A 157 -1.00 -9.91 2.42
CA HIS A 157 -0.28 -10.41 1.24
C HIS A 157 1.23 -10.49 1.46
N ILE A 158 1.82 -9.60 2.26
CA ILE A 158 3.25 -9.68 2.59
C ILE A 158 3.52 -10.96 3.39
N ILE A 159 2.80 -11.21 4.49
CA ILE A 159 3.05 -12.40 5.33
C ILE A 159 2.68 -13.69 4.60
N MET A 160 1.53 -13.76 3.91
CA MET A 160 1.11 -14.99 3.24
C MET A 160 1.94 -15.30 1.99
N ASN A 161 2.27 -14.33 1.13
CA ASN A 161 2.98 -14.61 -0.11
C ASN A 161 4.49 -14.76 0.08
N ILE A 162 5.09 -14.00 1.00
CA ILE A 162 6.50 -14.16 1.35
C ILE A 162 6.70 -15.48 2.10
N GLY A 163 5.85 -15.78 3.10
CA GLY A 163 5.90 -17.05 3.83
C GLY A 163 5.77 -18.26 2.90
N LYS A 164 4.80 -18.24 1.98
CA LYS A 164 4.65 -19.30 0.97
C LYS A 164 5.84 -19.39 0.01
N THR A 165 6.49 -18.28 -0.31
CA THR A 165 7.66 -18.27 -1.21
C THR A 165 8.88 -18.90 -0.54
N PHE A 166 9.14 -18.59 0.72
CA PHE A 166 10.25 -19.20 1.46
C PHE A 166 10.01 -20.68 1.82
N CYS A 167 8.75 -21.13 1.84
CA CYS A 167 8.43 -22.55 2.04
C CYS A 167 8.53 -23.41 0.77
N LYS A 168 8.53 -22.80 -0.43
CA LYS A 168 8.47 -23.53 -1.71
C LYS A 168 9.82 -23.73 -2.42
N ASN A 169 10.91 -23.21 -1.85
CA ASN A 169 12.24 -23.24 -2.45
C ASN A 169 13.17 -24.22 -1.71
N GLU A 170 12.82 -25.50 -1.66
CA GLU A 170 13.62 -26.52 -0.94
C GLU A 170 15.07 -26.55 -1.43
N GLY A 171 16.02 -26.71 -0.49
CA GLY A 171 17.45 -26.75 -0.79
C GLY A 171 18.15 -25.40 -1.02
N LYS A 172 17.43 -24.28 -0.94
CA LYS A 172 18.02 -22.93 -0.99
C LYS A 172 18.33 -22.39 0.42
N PRO A 173 19.35 -21.53 0.61
CA PRO A 173 19.74 -21.03 1.93
C PRO A 173 18.65 -20.19 2.64
N PHE A 174 17.71 -19.65 1.88
CA PHE A 174 16.55 -18.89 2.38
C PHE A 174 15.29 -19.75 2.53
N ASN A 175 15.38 -21.06 2.36
CA ASN A 175 14.26 -21.95 2.65
C ASN A 175 13.94 -21.94 4.16
N ILE A 176 12.67 -21.84 4.50
CA ILE A 176 12.21 -21.88 5.91
C ILE A 176 11.15 -22.95 6.17
N SER A 177 10.91 -23.88 5.23
CA SER A 177 9.85 -24.90 5.38
C SER A 177 10.07 -25.78 6.62
N ASP A 178 11.33 -26.06 6.95
CA ASP A 178 11.75 -26.79 8.15
C ASP A 178 11.56 -25.98 9.46
N LYS A 179 11.50 -24.65 9.36
CA LYS A 179 11.38 -23.70 10.48
C LYS A 179 9.96 -23.21 10.72
N MET A 180 8.96 -23.78 10.05
CA MET A 180 7.56 -23.30 10.15
C MET A 180 7.02 -23.28 11.58
N ASN A 181 7.36 -24.28 12.41
CA ASN A 181 6.96 -24.27 13.82
C ASN A 181 7.57 -23.09 14.59
N GLN A 182 8.82 -22.71 14.31
CA GLN A 182 9.46 -21.56 14.95
C GLN A 182 8.80 -20.24 14.50
N VAL A 183 8.46 -20.13 13.21
CA VAL A 183 7.73 -18.98 12.66
C VAL A 183 6.36 -18.84 13.33
N TYR A 184 5.60 -19.93 13.45
CA TYR A 184 4.30 -19.92 14.14
C TYR A 184 4.41 -19.49 15.60
N THR A 185 5.40 -20.00 16.34
CA THR A 185 5.63 -19.61 17.73
C THR A 185 5.95 -18.12 17.86
N ARG A 186 6.80 -17.57 16.97
CA ARG A 186 7.12 -16.14 16.95
C ARG A 186 5.91 -15.28 16.60
N LEU A 187 5.12 -15.68 15.61
CA LEU A 187 3.88 -14.97 15.25
C LEU A 187 2.87 -14.95 16.40
N LYS A 188 2.74 -16.05 17.15
CA LYS A 188 1.90 -16.08 18.36
C LYS A 188 2.42 -15.18 19.48
N SER A 189 3.73 -14.94 19.52
CA SER A 189 4.37 -14.06 20.52
C SER A 189 4.35 -12.58 20.13
N PHE A 190 3.91 -12.24 18.90
CA PHE A 190 3.77 -10.84 18.49
C PHE A 190 2.61 -10.21 19.27
N HIS A 191 2.96 -9.26 20.13
CA HIS A 191 2.00 -8.37 20.77
C HIS A 191 2.14 -6.99 20.12
N PRO A 192 1.03 -6.27 19.88
CA PRO A 192 1.10 -4.88 19.46
C PRO A 192 1.98 -4.11 20.44
N ILE A 193 2.84 -3.23 19.94
CA ILE A 193 3.56 -2.29 20.80
C ILE A 193 2.48 -1.49 21.52
N ASN A 194 2.33 -1.70 22.84
CA ASN A 194 1.46 -0.90 23.67
C ASN A 194 1.85 0.56 23.43
N ARG A 195 0.97 1.34 22.81
CA ARG A 195 1.04 2.81 22.90
C ARG A 195 0.89 3.10 24.38
N GLN A 196 2.00 3.42 25.04
CA GLN A 196 1.94 4.07 26.34
C GLN A 196 1.17 5.37 26.10
N VAL A 197 -0.04 5.41 26.65
CA VAL A 197 -0.88 6.60 26.76
C VAL A 197 -0.36 7.41 27.93
#